data_AF-N1MPP7-F1
#
_entry.id   AF-N1MPP7-F1
#
_cell.length_a   1.000
_cell.length_b   1.000
_cell.length_c   1.000
_cell.angle_alpha   90.00
_cell.angle_beta   90.00
_cell.angle_gamma   90.00
#
_symmetry.space_group_name_H-M   'P 1'
#
loop_
_entity.id
_entity.type
_entity.pdbx_description
1 polymer ?
#
loop_
_entity_poly.entity_id
_entity_poly.type
_entity_poly.pdbx_seq_one_letter_code
_entity_poly.pdbx_strand_id
1 'polypeptide(L)'
;MFHLASFDEIAGVAHGIEVTNPWLVARIRRAAENLNAYEIAARLGQAITEAADAAHARAFEEAEFGEASADAIVDCEYYDELAATWSLVAAEHQLITPETILAHDGSVH
;
A
#
# COMPACT_ATOMS: atom_id res chain seq x y z
N MET A 1 -9.52 14.47 20.51
CA MET A 1 -8.22 14.77 19.87
C MET A 1 -7.91 13.56 18.99
N PHE A 2 -8.21 13.65 17.69
CA PHE A 2 -7.91 12.57 16.76
C PHE A 2 -6.41 12.61 16.46
N HIS A 3 -5.70 11.58 16.87
CA HIS A 3 -4.30 11.39 16.49
C HIS A 3 -4.33 10.78 15.09
N LEU A 4 -4.16 11.62 14.06
CA LEU A 4 -3.84 11.14 12.73
C LEU A 4 -2.42 10.58 12.82
N ALA A 5 -2.29 9.25 12.74
CA ALA A 5 -0.99 8.62 12.56
C ALA A 5 -0.32 9.31 11.37
N SER A 6 0.91 9.75 11.58
CA SER A 6 1.72 10.35 10.52
C SER A 6 1.71 9.38 9.35
N PHE A 7 1.52 9.84 8.11
CA PHE A 7 1.51 8.95 6.93
C PHE A 7 2.78 8.07 6.84
N ASP A 8 3.87 8.51 7.47
CA ASP A 8 5.11 7.78 7.70
C ASP A 8 4.93 6.43 8.43
N GLU A 9 3.92 6.35 9.29
CA GLU A 9 3.53 5.17 10.08
C GLU A 9 2.53 4.28 9.33
N ILE A 10 1.70 4.86 8.44
CA ILE A 10 0.74 4.15 7.59
C ILE A 10 1.42 3.58 6.32
N ALA A 11 2.47 4.23 5.83
CA ALA A 11 3.13 3.90 4.57
C ALA A 11 4.47 3.16 4.75
N GLY A 12 4.81 2.71 5.97
CA GLY A 12 6.03 1.91 6.19
C GLY A 12 7.32 2.57 5.69
N VAL A 13 7.36 3.90 5.50
CA VAL A 13 8.50 4.59 4.86
C VAL A 13 9.75 4.55 5.76
N ALA A 14 9.59 4.24 7.05
CA ALA A 14 10.70 3.98 7.96
C ALA A 14 11.52 2.71 7.59
N HIS A 15 10.96 1.77 6.82
CA HIS A 15 11.66 0.65 6.20
C HIS A 15 11.58 0.84 4.68
N GLY A 16 12.60 1.49 4.09
CA GLY A 16 12.55 1.91 2.69
C GLY A 16 12.03 0.80 1.77
N ILE A 17 10.90 1.05 1.10
CA ILE A 17 10.13 0.16 0.20
C ILE A 17 10.90 -1.13 -0.17
N GLU A 18 10.79 -2.16 0.68
CA GLU A 18 11.47 -3.44 0.45
C GLU A 18 10.57 -4.34 -0.41
N VAL A 19 10.81 -4.36 -1.73
CA VAL A 19 10.10 -5.29 -2.62
C VAL A 19 10.94 -6.54 -2.84
N THR A 20 10.43 -7.70 -2.42
CA THR A 20 11.19 -8.96 -2.47
C THR A 20 10.94 -9.76 -3.76
N ASN A 21 9.82 -9.51 -4.44
CA ASN A 21 9.36 -10.26 -5.60
C ASN A 21 9.54 -9.47 -6.91
N PRO A 22 10.62 -9.73 -7.67
CA PRO A 22 10.90 -9.00 -8.90
C PRO A 22 9.86 -9.27 -10.02
N TRP A 23 9.15 -10.40 -9.96
CA TRP A 23 8.11 -10.72 -10.94
C TRP A 23 6.85 -9.89 -10.71
N LEU A 24 6.49 -9.66 -9.44
CA LEU A 24 5.39 -8.78 -9.09
C LEU A 24 5.68 -7.35 -9.57
N VAL A 25 6.89 -6.85 -9.31
CA VAL A 25 7.33 -5.53 -9.80
C VAL A 25 7.21 -5.40 -11.31
N ALA A 26 7.75 -6.35 -12.07
CA ALA A 26 7.68 -6.33 -13.53
C ALA A 26 6.24 -6.32 -14.04
N ARG A 27 5.35 -7.09 -13.39
CA ARG A 27 3.92 -7.15 -13.71
C ARG A 27 3.22 -5.82 -13.45
N ILE A 28 3.44 -5.21 -12.29
CA ILE A 28 2.79 -3.94 -11.91
C ILE A 28 3.31 -2.78 -12.76
N ARG A 29 4.63 -2.71 -13.03
CA ARG A 29 5.19 -1.72 -13.98
C ARG A 29 4.52 -1.81 -15.35
N ARG A 30 4.40 -3.01 -15.90
CA ARG A 30 3.71 -3.23 -17.19
C ARG A 30 2.23 -2.84 -17.15
N ALA A 31 1.55 -3.05 -16.02
CA ALA A 31 0.18 -2.59 -15.85
C ALA A 31 0.11 -1.06 -15.84
N ALA A 32 1.05 -0.40 -15.15
CA ALA A 32 1.12 1.05 -15.03
C ALA A 32 1.46 1.79 -16.33
N GLU A 33 2.12 1.14 -17.30
CA GLU A 33 2.39 1.71 -18.63
C GLU A 33 1.13 2.23 -19.35
N ASN A 34 -0.04 1.66 -19.04
CA ASN A 34 -1.32 2.03 -19.66
C ASN A 34 -2.21 2.88 -18.75
N LEU A 35 -1.71 3.33 -17.60
CA LEU A 35 -2.46 4.08 -16.60
C LEU A 35 -1.97 5.53 -16.53
N ASN A 36 -2.91 6.44 -16.26
CA ASN A 36 -2.57 7.81 -15.93
C ASN A 36 -2.20 7.97 -14.44
N ALA A 37 -1.68 9.14 -14.09
CA ALA A 37 -1.26 9.48 -12.73
C ALA A 37 -2.34 9.24 -11.66
N TYR A 38 -3.58 9.63 -11.95
CA TYR A 38 -4.71 9.44 -11.04
C TYR A 38 -5.05 7.96 -10.86
N GLU A 39 -5.02 7.17 -11.93
CA GLU A 39 -5.27 5.73 -11.88
C GLU A 39 -4.18 5.00 -11.08
N ILE A 40 -2.91 5.38 -11.23
CA ILE A 40 -1.81 4.82 -10.43
C ILE A 40 -1.99 5.19 -8.95
N ALA A 41 -2.35 6.44 -8.63
CA ALA A 41 -2.62 6.85 -7.26
C ALA A 41 -3.82 6.09 -6.65
N ALA A 42 -4.89 5.88 -7.42
CA ALA A 42 -6.04 5.09 -6.98
C ALA A 42 -5.66 3.61 -6.73
N ARG A 43 -4.83 3.03 -7.59
CA ARG A 43 -4.31 1.65 -7.41
C ARG A 43 -3.43 1.52 -6.18
N LEU A 44 -2.58 2.52 -5.93
CA LEU A 44 -1.78 2.58 -4.70
C LEU A 44 -2.67 2.67 -3.46
N GLY A 45 -3.67 3.56 -3.45
CA GLY A 45 -4.59 3.69 -2.33
C GLY A 45 -5.38 2.41 -2.04
N GLN A 46 -5.82 1.72 -3.09
CA GLN A 46 -6.46 0.41 -2.96
C GLN A 46 -5.49 -0.63 -2.35
N ALA A 47 -4.26 -0.73 -2.86
CA ALA A 47 -3.28 -1.69 -2.36
C ALA A 47 -2.92 -1.44 -0.87
N ILE A 48 -2.80 -0.18 -0.44
CA ILE A 48 -2.59 0.18 0.97
C ILE A 48 -3.79 -0.26 1.82
N THR A 49 -5.01 -0.06 1.33
CA THR A 49 -6.24 -0.46 2.05
C THR A 49 -6.29 -1.98 2.20
N GLU A 50 -6.02 -2.72 1.13
CA GLU A 50 -5.99 -4.20 1.15
C GLU A 50 -4.90 -4.73 2.10
N ALA A 51 -3.71 -4.10 2.13
CA ALA A 51 -2.65 -4.46 3.06
C ALA A 51 -3.06 -4.22 4.53
N ALA A 52 -3.71 -3.08 4.80
CA ALA A 52 -4.22 -2.77 6.14
C ALA A 52 -5.31 -3.76 6.58
N ASP A 53 -6.23 -4.10 5.68
CA ASP A 53 -7.30 -5.08 5.96
C ASP A 53 -6.73 -6.48 6.23
N ALA A 54 -5.74 -6.91 5.44
CA ALA A 54 -5.06 -8.20 5.65
C ALA A 54 -4.26 -8.22 6.97
N ALA A 55 -3.56 -7.14 7.31
CA ALA A 55 -2.87 -6.99 8.59
C ALA A 55 -3.85 -7.03 9.77
N HIS A 56 -5.00 -6.37 9.66
CA HIS A 56 -6.05 -6.43 10.67
C HIS A 56 -6.65 -7.82 10.82
N ALA A 57 -6.94 -8.51 9.71
CA ALA A 57 -7.47 -9.87 9.72
C ALA A 57 -6.50 -10.83 10.44
N ARG A 58 -5.21 -10.77 10.08
CA ARG A 58 -4.15 -11.54 10.74
C ARG A 58 -4.08 -11.23 12.24
N ALA A 59 -4.03 -9.96 12.62
CA ALA A 59 -3.95 -9.55 14.03
C ALA A 59 -5.18 -9.99 14.84
N PHE A 60 -6.36 -9.95 14.22
CA PHE A 60 -7.59 -10.47 14.81
C PHE A 60 -7.50 -11.98 15.06
N GLU A 61 -7.04 -12.76 14.08
CA GLU A 61 -6.90 -14.21 14.24
C GLU A 61 -5.86 -14.58 15.31
N GLU A 62 -4.71 -13.90 15.34
CA GLU A 62 -3.70 -14.07 16.40
C GLU A 62 -4.28 -13.77 17.80
N ALA A 63 -5.14 -12.76 17.91
CA ALA A 63 -5.77 -12.39 19.18
C ALA A 63 -6.84 -13.39 19.65
N GLU A 64 -7.68 -13.89 18.73
CA GLU A 64 -8.80 -14.78 19.07
C GLU A 64 -8.41 -16.26 19.17
N PHE A 65 -7.48 -16.70 18.32
CA PHE A 65 -7.11 -18.12 18.19
C PHE A 65 -5.70 -18.44 18.68
N GLY A 66 -4.90 -17.42 19.01
CA GLY A 66 -3.51 -17.57 19.47
C GLY A 66 -2.49 -17.77 18.33
N GLU A 67 -2.97 -17.95 17.10
CA GLU A 67 -2.17 -17.99 15.87
C GLU A 67 -3.02 -17.50 14.69
N ALA A 68 -2.39 -16.86 13.72
CA ALA A 68 -3.03 -16.58 12.43
C ALA A 68 -3.09 -17.87 11.59
N SER A 69 -4.16 -18.00 10.82
CA SER A 69 -4.27 -19.04 9.80
C SER A 69 -3.21 -18.84 8.71
N ALA A 70 -2.85 -19.94 8.03
CA ALA A 70 -1.93 -19.87 6.89
C ALA A 70 -2.45 -18.94 5.79
N ASP A 71 -3.77 -18.82 5.64
CA ASP A 71 -4.42 -17.94 4.67
C ASP A 71 -4.18 -16.47 5.04
N ALA A 72 -4.48 -16.09 6.29
CA ALA A 72 -4.25 -14.73 6.78
C ALA A 72 -2.78 -14.31 6.76
N ILE A 73 -1.85 -15.25 6.99
CA ILE A 73 -0.41 -14.99 6.86
C ILE A 73 -0.05 -14.70 5.39
N VAL A 74 -0.47 -15.57 4.48
CA VAL A 74 -0.16 -15.43 3.04
C VAL A 74 -0.79 -14.16 2.45
N ASP A 75 -2.02 -13.84 2.82
CA ASP A 75 -2.69 -12.61 2.40
C ASP A 75 -1.94 -11.39 2.92
N CYS A 76 -1.57 -11.39 4.20
CA CYS A 76 -0.80 -10.29 4.78
C CYS A 76 0.54 -10.07 4.04
N GLU A 77 1.29 -11.14 3.75
CA GLU A 77 2.55 -11.05 3.01
C GLU A 77 2.34 -10.57 1.57
N TYR A 78 1.30 -11.07 0.89
CA TYR A 78 1.01 -10.71 -0.50
C TYR A 78 0.58 -9.25 -0.63
N TYR A 79 -0.36 -8.79 0.20
CA TYR A 79 -0.88 -7.43 0.09
C TYR A 79 0.12 -6.39 0.56
N ASP A 80 0.95 -6.70 1.57
CA ASP A 80 2.08 -5.85 1.97
C ASP A 80 3.06 -5.65 0.79
N GLU A 81 3.43 -6.74 0.11
CA GLU A 81 4.31 -6.67 -1.04
C GLU A 81 3.66 -5.96 -2.25
N LEU A 82 2.35 -6.12 -2.42
CA LEU A 82 1.58 -5.41 -3.45
C LEU A 82 1.56 -3.90 -3.20
N ALA A 83 1.36 -3.47 -1.95
CA ALA A 83 1.39 -2.08 -1.54
C ALA A 83 2.79 -1.47 -1.72
N ALA A 84 3.85 -2.20 -1.32
CA ALA A 84 5.23 -1.80 -1.55
C ALA A 84 5.53 -1.65 -3.06
N THR A 85 5.06 -2.59 -3.88
CA THR A 85 5.26 -2.56 -5.33
C THR A 85 4.55 -1.36 -5.99
N TRP A 86 3.30 -1.09 -5.63
CA TRP A 86 2.58 0.09 -6.14
C TRP A 86 3.22 1.39 -5.66
N SER A 87 3.79 1.41 -4.45
CA SER A 87 4.51 2.56 -3.92
C SER A 87 5.77 2.85 -4.74
N LEU A 88 6.53 1.81 -5.09
CA LEU A 88 7.69 1.92 -5.98
C LEU A 88 7.29 2.52 -7.35
N VAL A 89 6.22 1.98 -7.95
CA VAL A 89 5.74 2.46 -9.26
C VAL A 89 5.20 3.89 -9.17
N ALA A 90 4.49 4.25 -8.11
CA ALA A 90 4.06 5.63 -7.89
C ALA A 90 5.25 6.60 -7.74
N ALA A 91 6.34 6.15 -7.10
CA ALA A 91 7.58 6.92 -6.99
C ALA A 91 8.23 7.13 -8.37
N GLU A 92 8.30 6.07 -9.19
CA GLU A 92 8.82 6.13 -10.58
C GLU A 92 8.05 7.13 -11.44
N HIS A 93 6.73 7.26 -11.21
CA HIS A 93 5.85 8.22 -11.87
C HIS A 93 5.81 9.60 -11.20
N GLN A 94 6.69 9.89 -10.23
CA GLN A 94 6.77 11.17 -9.49
C GLN A 94 5.50 11.56 -8.73
N LEU A 95 4.63 10.58 -8.43
CA LEU A 95 3.39 10.80 -7.69
C LEU A 95 3.61 10.87 -6.18
N ILE A 96 4.76 10.36 -5.71
CA ILE A 96 5.25 10.57 -4.35
C ILE A 96 6.01 11.90 -4.31
N THR A 97 5.28 12.99 -4.52
CA THR A 97 5.71 14.33 -4.14
C THR A 97 4.74 14.83 -3.06
N PRO A 98 5.23 15.49 -2.00
CA PRO A 98 4.39 15.93 -0.89
C PRO A 98 3.20 16.81 -1.32
N GLU A 99 3.28 17.44 -2.49
CA GLU A 99 2.26 18.33 -3.04
C GLU A 99 1.09 17.59 -3.71
N THR A 100 1.30 16.38 -4.24
CA THR A 100 0.28 15.65 -5.03
C THR A 100 -0.75 14.94 -4.14
N ILE A 101 -0.34 14.50 -2.95
CA ILE A 101 -1.21 13.81 -1.98
C ILE A 101 -2.11 14.83 -1.24
N LEU A 102 -1.61 16.03 -0.93
CA LEU A 102 -2.36 17.11 -0.30
C LEU A 102 -3.38 17.78 -1.25
N ALA A 103 -3.16 17.71 -2.57
CA ALA A 103 -4.06 18.32 -3.55
C ALA A 103 -5.42 17.59 -3.66
N HIS A 104 -5.54 16.34 -3.20
CA HIS A 104 -6.79 15.57 -3.23
C HIS A 104 -7.68 15.73 -1.99
N ASP A 105 -7.20 16.34 -0.90
CA ASP A 105 -8.01 16.64 0.28
C ASP A 105 -8.64 18.06 0.23
N GLY A 106 -8.32 18.84 -0.80
CA GLY A 106 -8.69 20.25 -0.93
C GLY A 106 -9.72 20.60 -2.01
N SER A 107 -10.34 19.64 -2.70
CA SER A 107 -11.29 19.95 -3.78
C SER A 107 -12.61 19.19 -3.63
N VAL A 108 -13.37 19.59 -2.62
CA VAL A 108 -14.84 19.56 -2.65
C VAL A 108 -15.33 20.97 -2.98
N HIS A 109 -15.68 21.17 -4.24
CA HIS A 109 -16.53 22.28 -4.70
C HIS A 109 -17.78 21.73 -5.36
#